data_AF-A0A0U5EZ44-F1
#
_entry.id   AF-A0A0U5EZ44-F1
#
_cell.length_a   1.000
_cell.length_b   1.000
_cell.length_c   1.000
_cell.angle_alpha   90.00
_cell.angle_beta   90.00
_cell.angle_gamma   90.00
#
_symmetry.space_group_name_H-M   'P 1'
#
loop_
_entity.id
_entity.type
_entity.pdbx_description
1 polymer ?
#
loop_
_entity_poly.entity_id
_entity_poly.type
_entity_poly.pdbx_seq_one_letter_code
_entity_poly.pdbx_strand_id
1 'polypeptide(L)'
;MRKDVYERMRYFVLEKIKPNYSAIARQYGVDPRTVKAAYLRAQSGETAVVRKRRSRRSKLDGYQDIIEDKYTTGCSARSIYDFIVEKGFTGKYTIVKDYCRRFRKTQTKKATIRVEHTIGLSAQVDWKEQVTMTDRNGVPHTFSIFLYVLPYSKFKFLRLTLDQKQNTLFKCLFEAFKTTGGIPKEIWFDNMSTVVDHKLSDFHHHRFNERFLSFSHNAGF
;
A
#
# COMPACT_ATOMS: atom_id res chain seq x y z
N MET A 1 -10.51 -35.26 -0.25
CA MET A 1 -10.62 -36.06 0.99
C MET A 1 -10.39 -35.11 2.14
N ARG A 2 -11.26 -35.13 3.17
CA ARG A 2 -11.12 -34.32 4.39
C ARG A 2 -9.84 -34.74 5.13
N LYS A 3 -8.94 -33.78 5.37
CA LYS A 3 -7.59 -34.06 5.93
C LYS A 3 -7.67 -34.55 7.38
N ASP A 4 -8.56 -33.97 8.16
CA ASP A 4 -8.86 -34.29 9.55
C ASP A 4 -9.31 -35.75 9.75
N VAL A 5 -10.19 -36.26 8.88
CA VAL A 5 -10.62 -37.67 8.92
C VAL A 5 -9.46 -38.62 8.59
N TYR A 6 -8.61 -38.25 7.64
CA TYR A 6 -7.46 -39.07 7.24
C TYR A 6 -6.36 -39.12 8.31
N GLU A 7 -6.06 -38.00 8.95
CA GLU A 7 -5.11 -37.93 10.07
C GLU A 7 -5.58 -38.80 11.24
N ARG A 8 -6.88 -38.75 11.56
CA ARG A 8 -7.47 -39.63 12.59
C ARG A 8 -7.33 -41.11 12.22
N MET A 9 -7.57 -41.48 10.96
CA MET A 9 -7.39 -42.86 10.50
C MET A 9 -5.94 -43.31 10.53
N ARG A 10 -5.00 -42.41 10.23
CA ARG A 10 -3.56 -42.69 10.30
C ARG A 10 -3.12 -43.02 11.73
N TYR A 11 -3.67 -42.35 12.74
CA TYR A 11 -3.45 -42.69 14.15
C TYR A 11 -3.89 -44.14 14.46
N PHE A 12 -5.10 -44.55 14.05
CA PHE A 12 -5.57 -45.92 14.27
C PHE A 12 -4.69 -46.98 13.59
N VAL A 13 -4.15 -46.68 12.39
CA VAL A 13 -3.20 -47.56 11.70
C VAL A 13 -1.87 -47.66 12.44
N LEU A 14 -1.33 -46.55 12.94
CA LEU A 14 -0.06 -46.52 13.69
C LEU A 14 -0.16 -47.29 15.02
N GLU A 15 -1.26 -47.09 15.75
CA GLU A 15 -1.54 -47.76 17.02
C GLU A 15 -1.98 -49.23 16.85
N LYS A 16 -2.12 -49.72 15.59
CA LYS A 16 -2.64 -51.07 15.27
C LYS A 16 -4.02 -51.35 15.87
N ILE A 17 -4.84 -50.32 16.06
CA ILE A 17 -6.20 -50.41 16.60
C ILE A 17 -7.20 -50.45 15.45
N LYS A 18 -8.09 -51.45 15.44
CA LYS A 18 -9.19 -51.52 14.47
C LYS A 18 -10.26 -50.46 14.79
N PRO A 19 -10.50 -49.47 13.92
CA PRO A 19 -11.47 -48.41 14.21
C PRO A 19 -12.92 -48.87 14.01
N ASN A 20 -13.82 -48.28 14.81
CA ASN A 20 -15.27 -48.35 14.55
C ASN A 20 -15.67 -47.25 13.56
N TYR A 21 -15.88 -47.62 12.30
CA TYR A 21 -16.18 -46.68 11.22
C TYR A 21 -17.46 -45.86 11.47
N SER A 22 -18.50 -46.45 12.06
CA SER A 22 -19.78 -45.78 12.29
C SER A 22 -19.71 -44.75 13.42
N ALA A 23 -18.96 -45.04 14.49
CA ALA A 23 -18.77 -44.09 15.59
C ALA A 23 -17.98 -42.85 15.13
N ILE A 24 -16.92 -43.08 14.35
CA ILE A 24 -16.06 -42.01 13.84
C ILE A 24 -16.78 -41.18 12.77
N ALA A 25 -17.60 -41.83 11.93
CA ALA A 25 -18.49 -41.15 11.00
C ALA A 25 -19.42 -40.14 11.70
N ARG A 26 -20.04 -40.54 12.82
CA ARG A 26 -20.89 -39.65 13.63
C ARG A 26 -20.09 -38.50 14.23
N GLN A 27 -18.89 -38.77 14.75
CA GLN A 27 -18.03 -37.74 15.35
C GLN A 27 -17.61 -36.66 14.34
N TYR A 28 -17.28 -37.05 13.11
CA TYR A 28 -16.79 -36.14 12.08
C TYR A 28 -17.86 -35.64 11.09
N GLY A 29 -19.11 -36.12 11.24
CA GLY A 29 -20.23 -35.78 10.36
C GLY A 29 -20.01 -36.25 8.92
N VAL A 30 -19.48 -37.45 8.72
CA VAL A 30 -19.17 -38.01 7.39
C VAL A 30 -19.76 -39.41 7.23
N ASP A 31 -19.95 -39.87 6.00
CA ASP A 31 -20.42 -41.23 5.72
C ASP A 31 -19.40 -42.29 6.21
N PRO A 32 -19.81 -43.39 6.89
CA PRO A 32 -18.93 -44.48 7.32
C PRO A 32 -18.05 -45.08 6.20
N ARG A 33 -18.53 -45.08 4.95
CA ARG A 33 -17.76 -45.53 3.78
C ARG A 33 -16.56 -44.61 3.52
N THR A 34 -16.69 -43.31 3.80
CA THR A 34 -15.61 -42.33 3.68
C THR A 34 -14.51 -42.59 4.72
N VAL A 35 -14.91 -42.93 5.95
CA VAL A 35 -13.98 -43.30 7.03
C VAL A 35 -13.25 -44.60 6.69
N LYS A 36 -13.98 -45.63 6.21
CA LYS A 36 -13.40 -46.90 5.77
C LYS A 36 -12.40 -46.69 4.63
N ALA A 37 -12.73 -45.89 3.63
CA ALA A 37 -11.83 -45.56 2.53
C ALA A 37 -10.56 -44.80 2.99
N ALA A 38 -10.70 -43.91 3.97
CA ALA A 38 -9.56 -43.19 4.56
C ALA A 38 -8.65 -44.14 5.37
N TYR A 39 -9.22 -45.10 6.11
CA TYR A 39 -8.46 -46.12 6.84
C TYR A 39 -7.67 -47.04 5.91
N LEU A 40 -8.31 -47.55 4.85
CA LEU A 40 -7.63 -48.38 3.84
C LEU A 40 -6.50 -47.63 3.14
N ARG A 41 -6.69 -46.33 2.83
CA ARG A 41 -5.61 -45.47 2.29
C ARG A 41 -4.48 -45.22 3.28
N ALA A 42 -4.79 -45.06 4.57
CA ALA A 42 -3.78 -44.89 5.59
C ALA A 42 -2.96 -46.18 5.78
N GLN A 43 -3.59 -47.34 5.62
CA GLN A 43 -2.94 -48.65 5.66
C GLN A 43 -2.05 -48.90 4.45
N SER A 44 -2.43 -48.44 3.25
CA SER A 44 -1.64 -48.60 2.02
C SER A 44 -0.45 -47.63 1.91
N GLY A 45 -0.28 -46.68 2.84
CA GLY A 45 0.81 -45.71 2.80
C GLY A 45 0.71 -44.68 1.67
N GLU A 46 -0.38 -44.67 0.90
CA GLU A 46 -0.60 -43.72 -0.18
C GLU A 46 -0.91 -42.33 0.40
N THR A 47 0.13 -41.52 0.60
CA THR A 47 -0.04 -40.08 0.82
C THR A 47 -0.81 -39.51 -0.35
N ALA A 48 -1.85 -38.73 -0.05
CA ALA A 48 -2.70 -38.09 -1.05
C ALA A 48 -1.84 -37.49 -2.16
N VAL A 49 -1.85 -38.11 -3.34
CA VAL A 49 -1.26 -37.54 -4.54
C VAL A 49 -2.01 -36.24 -4.75
N VAL A 50 -1.43 -35.13 -4.29
CA VAL A 50 -1.83 -33.80 -4.71
C VAL A 50 -1.69 -33.88 -6.21
N ARG A 51 -2.81 -34.02 -6.93
CA ARG A 51 -2.80 -33.95 -8.39
C ARG A 51 -2.11 -32.64 -8.71
N LYS A 52 -0.83 -32.70 -9.11
CA LYS A 52 -0.11 -31.55 -9.64
C LYS A 52 -0.99 -31.05 -10.75
N ARG A 53 -1.64 -29.89 -10.56
CA ARG A 53 -2.42 -29.24 -11.61
C ARG A 53 -1.49 -29.19 -12.80
N ARG A 54 -1.86 -29.81 -13.92
CA ARG A 54 -1.09 -29.67 -15.16
C ARG A 54 -0.91 -28.18 -15.39
N SER A 55 0.33 -27.71 -15.34
CA SER A 55 0.70 -26.35 -15.70
C SER A 55 0.30 -26.20 -17.16
N ARG A 56 -0.83 -25.54 -17.42
CA ARG A 56 -1.19 -25.18 -18.79
C ARG A 56 -0.32 -24.00 -19.14
N ARG A 57 0.41 -24.10 -20.26
CA ARG A 57 1.10 -22.95 -20.83
C ARG A 57 0.09 -21.83 -21.03
N SER A 58 0.38 -20.65 -20.47
CA SER A 58 -0.43 -19.47 -20.71
C SER A 58 -0.20 -19.05 -22.16
N LYS A 59 -1.23 -18.48 -22.79
CA LYS A 59 -1.04 -17.83 -24.10
C LYS A 59 -0.05 -16.66 -24.05
N LEU A 60 0.19 -16.11 -22.85
CA LEU A 60 1.18 -15.06 -22.61
C LEU A 60 2.61 -15.58 -22.46
N ASP A 61 2.82 -16.89 -22.34
CA ASP A 61 4.16 -17.44 -22.19
C ASP A 61 4.99 -17.03 -23.43
N GLY A 62 6.10 -16.32 -23.20
CA GLY A 62 6.96 -15.75 -24.27
C GLY A 62 6.71 -14.28 -24.63
N TYR A 63 5.63 -13.66 -24.14
CA TYR A 63 5.34 -12.23 -24.36
C TYR A 63 5.45 -11.37 -23.10
N GLN A 64 5.69 -11.98 -21.93
CA GLN A 64 5.70 -11.30 -20.63
C GLN A 64 6.73 -10.18 -20.57
N ASP A 65 7.99 -10.46 -20.93
CA ASP A 65 9.07 -9.46 -20.88
C ASP A 65 8.77 -8.26 -21.79
N ILE A 66 8.23 -8.50 -22.99
CA ILE A 66 7.83 -7.45 -23.94
C ILE A 66 6.69 -6.60 -23.36
N ILE A 67 5.72 -7.23 -22.70
CA ILE A 67 4.60 -6.53 -22.06
C ILE A 67 5.11 -5.66 -20.90
N GLU A 68 6.02 -6.18 -20.08
CA GLU A 68 6.57 -5.47 -18.91
C GLU A 68 7.44 -4.28 -19.32
N ASP A 69 8.32 -4.47 -20.31
CA ASP A 69 9.17 -3.41 -20.86
C ASP A 69 8.31 -2.26 -21.41
N LYS A 70 7.39 -2.56 -22.34
CA LYS A 70 6.51 -1.53 -22.93
C LYS A 70 5.58 -0.87 -21.92
N TYR A 71 5.10 -1.63 -20.94
CA TYR A 71 4.27 -1.06 -19.88
C TYR A 71 5.05 -0.09 -18.99
N THR A 72 6.33 -0.39 -18.71
CA THR A 72 7.22 0.47 -17.93
C THR A 72 7.55 1.76 -18.67
N THR A 73 7.65 1.71 -20.01
CA THR A 73 7.79 2.89 -20.89
C THR A 73 6.50 3.71 -21.03
N GLY A 74 5.41 3.33 -20.36
CA GLY A 74 4.16 4.10 -20.31
C GLY A 74 3.16 3.79 -21.44
N CYS A 75 3.36 2.71 -22.21
CA CYS A 75 2.40 2.31 -23.24
C CYS A 75 1.08 1.79 -22.63
N SER A 76 -0.03 2.08 -23.32
CA SER A 76 -1.34 1.55 -22.92
C SER A 76 -1.41 0.04 -23.13
N ALA A 77 -2.17 -0.68 -22.30
CA ALA A 77 -2.38 -2.11 -22.47
C ALA A 77 -2.97 -2.48 -23.85
N ARG A 78 -3.70 -1.55 -24.48
CA ARG A 78 -4.24 -1.74 -25.84
C ARG A 78 -3.13 -1.70 -26.89
N SER A 79 -2.29 -0.68 -26.84
CA SER A 79 -1.13 -0.55 -27.74
C SER A 79 -0.17 -1.73 -27.61
N ILE A 80 0.03 -2.22 -26.39
CA ILE A 80 0.84 -3.42 -26.13
C ILE A 80 0.19 -4.66 -26.76
N TYR A 81 -1.14 -4.81 -26.63
CA TYR A 81 -1.86 -5.92 -27.24
C TYR A 81 -1.74 -5.92 -28.78
N ASP A 82 -1.99 -4.77 -29.41
CA ASP A 82 -1.91 -4.65 -30.87
C ASP A 82 -0.48 -4.99 -31.36
N PHE A 83 0.56 -4.52 -30.65
CA PHE A 83 1.96 -4.87 -30.94
C PHE A 83 2.28 -6.36 -30.83
N ILE A 84 1.81 -7.05 -29.79
CA ILE A 84 2.12 -8.49 -29.64
C ILE A 84 1.28 -9.34 -30.60
N VAL A 85 0.10 -8.88 -31.03
CA VAL A 85 -0.71 -9.54 -32.07
C VAL A 85 0.07 -9.57 -33.39
N GLU A 86 0.71 -8.47 -33.78
CA GLU A 86 1.60 -8.44 -34.95
C GLU A 86 2.76 -9.43 -34.84
N LYS A 87 3.23 -9.70 -33.62
CA LYS A 87 4.28 -10.70 -33.34
C LYS A 87 3.78 -12.15 -33.23
N GLY A 88 2.50 -12.40 -33.51
CA GLY A 88 1.92 -13.75 -33.52
C GLY A 88 1.17 -14.14 -32.25
N PHE A 89 0.81 -13.19 -31.38
CA PHE A 89 -0.01 -13.47 -30.20
C PHE A 89 -1.45 -13.85 -30.58
N THR A 90 -1.88 -15.06 -30.20
CA THR A 90 -3.22 -15.61 -30.50
C THR A 90 -4.20 -15.52 -29.31
N GLY A 91 -3.86 -14.72 -28.30
CA GLY A 91 -4.70 -14.49 -27.13
C GLY A 91 -5.66 -13.31 -27.31
N LYS A 92 -6.50 -13.09 -26.29
CA LYS A 92 -7.44 -11.96 -26.26
C LYS A 92 -6.84 -10.78 -25.49
N TYR A 93 -7.26 -9.57 -25.84
CA TYR A 93 -6.90 -8.33 -25.15
C TYR A 93 -7.10 -8.40 -23.62
N THR A 94 -8.15 -9.05 -23.15
CA THR A 94 -8.45 -9.19 -21.72
C THR A 94 -7.30 -9.85 -20.94
N ILE A 95 -6.60 -10.81 -21.56
CA ILE A 95 -5.49 -11.53 -20.93
C ILE A 95 -4.30 -10.58 -20.71
N VAL A 96 -4.00 -9.72 -21.68
CA VAL A 96 -2.93 -8.68 -21.60
C VAL A 96 -3.33 -7.60 -20.59
N LYS A 97 -4.56 -7.10 -20.67
CA LYS A 97 -5.09 -6.09 -19.73
C LYS A 97 -4.99 -6.57 -18.27
N ASP A 98 -5.38 -7.82 -18.01
CA ASP A 98 -5.30 -8.40 -16.68
C ASP A 98 -3.85 -8.61 -16.23
N TYR A 99 -2.94 -8.94 -17.16
CA TYR A 99 -1.51 -9.03 -16.87
C TYR A 99 -0.95 -7.67 -16.45
N CYS A 100 -1.14 -6.63 -17.26
CA CYS A 100 -0.72 -5.26 -16.94
C CYS A 100 -1.30 -4.79 -15.60
N ARG A 101 -2.57 -5.11 -15.31
CA ARG A 101 -3.20 -4.78 -14.02
C ARG A 101 -2.52 -5.49 -12.84
N ARG A 102 -2.16 -6.77 -12.97
CA ARG A 102 -1.43 -7.51 -11.93
C ARG A 102 -0.02 -6.95 -11.76
N PHE A 103 0.69 -6.71 -12.86
CA PHE A 103 2.03 -6.12 -12.86
C PHE A 103 2.04 -4.76 -12.14
N ARG A 104 1.10 -3.86 -12.47
CA ARG A 104 0.91 -2.58 -11.78
C ARG A 104 0.72 -2.76 -10.28
N LYS A 105 -0.16 -3.67 -9.84
CA LYS A 105 -0.41 -3.92 -8.41
C LYS A 105 0.85 -4.39 -7.69
N THR A 106 1.67 -5.22 -8.32
CA THR A 106 2.94 -5.68 -7.75
C THR A 106 3.93 -4.53 -7.61
N GLN A 107 4.01 -3.62 -8.59
CA GLN A 107 4.84 -2.42 -8.48
C GLN A 107 4.33 -1.44 -7.42
N THR A 108 3.03 -1.17 -7.34
CA THR A 108 2.45 -0.29 -6.30
C THR A 108 2.76 -0.80 -4.89
N LYS A 109 2.78 -2.13 -4.68
CA LYS A 109 3.19 -2.70 -3.39
C LYS A 109 4.66 -2.45 -3.05
N LYS A 110 5.55 -2.41 -4.06
CA LYS A 110 6.97 -2.06 -3.85
C LYS A 110 7.15 -0.57 -3.51
N ALA A 111 6.26 0.30 -3.97
CA ALA A 111 6.35 1.75 -3.77
C ALA A 111 5.93 2.23 -2.36
N THR A 112 5.47 1.35 -1.47
CA THR A 112 5.22 1.73 -0.07
C THR A 112 6.53 1.68 0.71
N ILE A 113 7.31 2.76 0.65
CA ILE A 113 8.50 2.91 1.47
C ILE A 113 8.04 3.20 2.89
N ARG A 114 8.37 2.30 3.82
CA ARG A 114 8.13 2.54 5.25
C ARG A 114 9.22 3.48 5.74
N VAL A 115 8.85 4.73 6.00
CA VAL A 115 9.76 5.72 6.58
C VAL A 115 9.81 5.48 8.09
N GLU A 116 11.01 5.21 8.61
CA GLU A 116 11.25 5.21 10.05
C GLU A 116 11.44 6.65 10.52
N HIS A 117 10.69 7.06 11.54
CA HIS A 117 10.78 8.41 12.08
C HIS A 117 11.62 8.41 13.35
N THR A 118 12.55 9.35 13.45
CA THR A 118 13.32 9.60 14.67
C THR A 118 12.71 10.77 15.43
N ILE A 119 12.69 10.70 16.76
CA ILE A 119 12.18 11.78 17.60
C ILE A 119 12.97 13.08 17.35
N GLY A 120 12.25 14.20 17.15
CA GLY A 120 12.87 15.51 16.90
C GLY A 120 13.64 15.64 15.58
N LEU A 121 13.63 14.63 14.71
CA LEU A 121 14.28 14.72 13.40
C LEU A 121 13.48 15.61 12.47
N SER A 122 12.26 15.20 12.14
CA SER A 122 11.47 15.82 11.08
C SER A 122 10.13 16.37 11.55
N ALA A 123 9.64 17.43 10.91
CA ALA A 123 8.22 17.78 10.87
C ALA A 123 7.73 17.96 9.44
N GLN A 124 6.40 17.86 9.25
CA GLN A 124 5.74 18.18 8.00
C GLN A 124 4.78 19.35 8.22
N VAL A 125 4.85 20.32 7.31
CA VAL A 125 3.96 21.49 7.27
C VAL A 125 3.08 21.42 6.04
N ASP A 126 1.80 21.67 6.25
CA ASP A 126 0.78 21.69 5.21
C ASP A 126 -0.26 22.79 5.46
N TRP A 127 -0.99 23.14 4.41
CA TRP A 127 -2.13 24.05 4.48
C TRP A 127 -3.38 23.36 3.95
N LYS A 128 -4.45 23.38 4.75
CA LYS A 128 -5.79 23.18 4.18
C LYS A 128 -6.39 24.52 3.83
N GLU A 129 -6.45 24.82 2.55
CA GLU A 129 -6.91 26.10 2.04
C GLU A 129 -8.44 26.17 1.90
N GLN A 130 -8.98 27.40 1.98
CA GLN A 130 -10.37 27.74 1.68
C GLN A 130 -11.42 26.83 2.33
N VAL A 131 -11.26 26.56 3.61
CA VAL A 131 -12.24 25.82 4.40
C VAL A 131 -13.36 26.78 4.80
N THR A 132 -14.59 26.51 4.35
CA THR A 132 -15.78 27.25 4.78
C THR A 132 -16.52 26.47 5.85
N MET A 133 -16.79 27.12 6.98
CA MET A 133 -17.63 26.58 8.05
C MET A 133 -18.72 27.59 8.42
N THR A 134 -19.92 27.11 8.69
CA THR A 134 -21.05 27.96 9.09
C THR A 134 -21.16 27.99 10.60
N ASP A 135 -21.31 29.19 11.17
CA ASP A 135 -21.54 29.35 12.60
C ASP A 135 -22.98 29.00 13.01
N ARG A 136 -23.27 29.08 14.31
CA ARG A 136 -24.61 28.79 14.87
C ARG A 136 -25.71 29.73 14.37
N ASN A 137 -25.36 30.90 13.84
CA ASN A 137 -26.29 31.90 13.33
C ASN A 137 -26.49 31.76 11.82
N GLY A 138 -25.87 30.76 11.17
CA GLY A 138 -25.96 30.56 9.73
C GLY A 138 -24.96 31.38 8.91
N VAL A 139 -24.00 32.07 9.53
CA VAL A 139 -23.03 32.89 8.79
C VAL A 139 -21.84 32.02 8.36
N PRO A 140 -21.50 31.98 7.05
CA PRO A 140 -20.34 31.25 6.56
C PRO A 140 -19.04 32.02 6.83
N HIS A 141 -18.04 31.31 7.35
CA HIS A 141 -16.69 31.81 7.58
C HIS A 141 -15.70 30.98 6.76
N THR A 142 -14.90 31.63 5.92
CA THR A 142 -13.87 30.97 5.12
C THR A 142 -12.49 31.30 5.67
N PHE A 143 -11.69 30.27 5.93
CA PHE A 143 -10.33 30.41 6.46
C PHE A 143 -9.42 29.29 5.93
N SER A 144 -8.12 29.42 6.16
CA SER A 144 -7.14 28.37 5.93
C SER A 144 -6.73 27.72 7.25
N ILE A 145 -6.29 26.48 7.21
CA ILE A 145 -5.80 25.73 8.37
C ILE A 145 -4.34 25.42 8.15
N PHE A 146 -3.47 26.03 8.96
CA PHE A 146 -2.08 25.63 9.09
C PHE A 146 -2.03 24.30 9.84
N LEU A 147 -1.28 23.34 9.30
CA LEU A 147 -1.06 22.05 9.92
C LEU A 147 0.44 21.80 10.05
N TYR A 148 0.89 21.52 11.27
CA TYR A 148 2.25 21.09 11.58
C TYR A 148 2.21 19.72 12.26
N VAL A 149 2.89 18.74 11.69
CA VAL A 149 2.84 17.34 12.13
C VAL A 149 4.22 16.84 12.48
N LEU A 150 4.35 16.24 13.66
CA LEU A 150 5.54 15.47 14.07
C LEU A 150 5.34 14.00 13.72
N PRO A 151 6.02 13.44 12.71
CA PRO A 151 5.73 12.09 12.22
C PRO A 151 6.04 10.97 13.22
N TYR A 152 6.98 11.18 14.16
CA TYR A 152 7.29 10.21 15.21
C TYR A 152 6.13 10.08 16.21
N SER A 153 5.73 11.18 16.85
CA SER A 153 4.69 11.19 17.89
C SER A 153 3.26 11.25 17.35
N LYS A 154 3.10 11.54 16.05
CA LYS A 154 1.81 11.85 15.39
C LYS A 154 1.10 13.07 15.96
N PHE A 155 1.78 13.86 16.78
CA PHE A 155 1.27 15.12 17.32
C PHE A 155 1.00 16.10 16.16
N LYS A 156 -0.13 16.79 16.24
CA LYS A 156 -0.56 17.77 15.24
C LYS A 156 -0.83 19.08 15.94
N PHE A 157 -0.17 20.13 15.48
CA PHE A 157 -0.52 21.51 15.81
C PHE A 157 -1.32 22.09 14.65
N LEU A 158 -2.47 22.70 14.96
CA LEU A 158 -3.36 23.30 13.98
C LEU A 158 -3.62 24.76 14.33
N ARG A 159 -3.64 25.63 13.32
CA ARG A 159 -3.98 27.05 13.49
C ARG A 159 -4.86 27.54 12.35
N LEU A 160 -5.99 28.16 12.71
CA LEU A 160 -6.85 28.83 11.73
C LEU A 160 -6.25 30.19 11.37
N THR A 161 -6.20 30.49 10.07
CA THR A 161 -5.67 31.75 9.55
C THR A 161 -6.58 32.31 8.45
N LEU A 162 -6.59 33.62 8.30
CA LEU A 162 -7.36 34.31 7.27
C LEU A 162 -6.57 34.47 5.96
N ASP A 163 -5.25 34.31 6.01
CA ASP A 163 -4.36 34.32 4.86
C ASP A 163 -3.23 33.29 5.04
N GLN A 164 -2.50 33.07 3.95
CA GLN A 164 -1.35 32.17 3.89
C GLN A 164 -0.08 32.95 3.53
N LYS A 165 0.01 34.23 3.93
CA LYS A 165 1.20 35.05 3.67
C LYS A 165 2.39 34.50 4.46
N GLN A 166 3.59 34.80 3.99
CA GLN A 166 4.82 34.33 4.64
C GLN A 166 4.94 34.77 6.12
N ASN A 167 4.49 35.98 6.47
CA ASN A 167 4.44 36.43 7.87
C ASN A 167 3.55 35.53 8.73
N THR A 168 2.40 35.12 8.18
CA THR A 168 1.45 34.22 8.84
C THR A 168 2.06 32.83 9.00
N LEU A 169 2.77 32.34 7.98
CA LEU A 169 3.55 31.08 8.07
C LEU A 169 4.57 31.13 9.21
N PHE A 170 5.41 32.17 9.29
CA PHE A 170 6.41 32.29 10.37
C PHE A 170 5.77 32.37 11.75
N LYS A 171 4.67 33.11 11.89
CA LYS A 171 3.92 33.17 13.15
C LYS A 171 3.40 31.79 13.54
N CYS A 172 2.84 31.03 12.60
CA CYS A 172 2.33 29.69 12.86
C CYS A 172 3.46 28.71 13.23
N LEU A 173 4.60 28.76 12.55
CA LEU A 173 5.79 27.96 12.90
C LEU A 173 6.28 28.28 14.31
N PHE A 174 6.38 29.56 14.66
CA PHE A 174 6.81 29.97 15.99
C PHE A 174 5.85 29.50 17.10
N GLU A 175 4.53 29.62 16.88
CA GLU A 175 3.52 29.09 17.81
C GLU A 175 3.59 27.56 17.91
N ALA A 176 3.83 26.86 16.78
CA ALA A 176 4.01 25.42 16.76
C ALA A 176 5.23 25.00 17.59
N PHE A 177 6.40 25.62 17.38
CA PHE A 177 7.64 25.34 18.12
C PHE A 177 7.48 25.56 19.62
N LYS A 178 6.79 26.64 20.02
CA LYS A 178 6.45 26.88 21.42
C LYS A 178 5.55 25.78 21.99
N THR A 179 4.56 25.34 21.23
CA THR A 179 3.62 24.30 21.66
C THR A 179 4.27 22.93 21.76
N THR A 180 5.19 22.59 20.86
CA THR A 180 5.92 21.32 20.88
C THR A 180 7.12 21.33 21.83
N GLY A 181 7.50 22.49 22.36
CA GLY A 181 8.62 22.63 23.29
C GLY A 181 9.99 22.44 22.63
N GLY A 182 10.07 22.58 21.31
CA GLY A 182 11.30 22.34 20.54
C GLY A 182 11.11 22.46 19.04
N ILE A 183 12.23 22.52 18.33
CA ILE A 183 12.32 22.68 16.88
C ILE A 183 13.00 21.42 16.31
N PRO A 184 12.38 20.72 15.34
CA PRO A 184 13.02 19.58 14.68
C PRO A 184 14.21 20.00 13.84
N LYS A 185 15.08 19.05 13.51
CA LYS A 185 16.25 19.29 12.65
C LYS A 185 15.92 19.58 11.19
N GLU A 186 14.78 19.08 10.70
CA GLU A 186 14.30 19.34 9.35
C GLU A 186 12.78 19.53 9.33
N ILE A 187 12.30 20.41 8.46
CA ILE A 187 10.87 20.63 8.25
C ILE A 187 10.57 20.54 6.76
N TRP A 188 9.64 19.66 6.41
CA TRP A 188 9.23 19.42 5.04
C TRP A 188 8.01 20.26 4.70
N PHE A 189 8.09 20.95 3.57
CA PHE A 189 7.04 21.78 3.02
C PHE A 189 6.68 21.27 1.63
N ASP A 190 5.44 21.49 1.21
CA ASP A 190 5.11 21.45 -0.22
C ASP A 190 5.82 22.61 -0.96
N ASN A 191 5.78 22.60 -2.29
CA ASN A 191 6.34 23.63 -3.16
C ASN A 191 5.51 24.93 -3.13
N MET A 192 5.19 25.44 -1.94
CA MET A 192 4.39 26.64 -1.74
C MET A 192 5.23 27.90 -1.96
N SER A 193 4.62 28.94 -2.55
CA SER A 193 5.32 30.19 -2.91
C SER A 193 5.87 30.99 -1.74
N THR A 194 5.41 30.70 -0.51
CA THR A 194 5.95 31.29 0.72
C THR A 194 7.29 30.69 1.15
N VAL A 195 7.62 29.51 0.63
CA VAL A 195 8.84 28.74 0.93
C VAL A 195 9.78 28.72 -0.29
N VAL A 196 9.22 28.51 -1.49
CA VAL A 196 9.98 28.39 -2.74
C VAL A 196 9.75 29.60 -3.63
N ASP A 197 10.83 30.14 -4.20
CA ASP A 197 10.75 31.13 -5.25
C ASP A 197 10.54 30.45 -6.61
N HIS A 198 9.27 30.36 -7.02
CA HIS A 198 8.87 29.76 -8.29
C HIS A 198 9.40 30.45 -9.53
N LYS A 199 9.77 31.75 -9.45
CA LYS A 199 10.30 32.47 -10.61
C LYS A 199 11.74 32.10 -10.90
N LEU A 200 12.47 31.73 -9.87
CA LEU A 200 13.89 31.37 -9.94
C LEU A 200 14.12 29.85 -9.85
N SER A 201 13.04 29.07 -9.72
CA SER A 201 13.08 27.61 -9.66
C SER A 201 12.80 26.99 -11.02
N ASP A 202 13.44 25.87 -11.30
CA ASP A 202 13.15 24.98 -12.43
C ASP A 202 12.66 23.62 -11.89
N PHE A 203 12.08 22.78 -12.76
CA PHE A 203 11.58 21.44 -12.42
C PHE A 203 12.61 20.54 -11.72
N HIS A 204 13.91 20.78 -11.97
CA HIS A 204 14.99 20.02 -11.36
C HIS A 204 15.68 20.76 -10.20
N HIS A 205 15.45 22.07 -10.04
CA HIS A 205 16.19 22.91 -9.10
C HIS A 205 15.25 23.89 -8.39
N HIS A 206 14.87 23.57 -7.17
CA HIS A 206 14.08 24.46 -6.32
C HIS A 206 14.99 25.47 -5.62
N ARG A 207 14.66 26.76 -5.74
CA ARG A 207 15.30 27.84 -4.98
C ARG A 207 14.39 28.31 -3.87
N PHE A 208 14.89 28.27 -2.63
CA PHE A 208 14.15 28.78 -1.48
C PHE A 208 14.05 30.30 -1.52
N ASN A 209 12.94 30.81 -1.00
CA ASN A 209 12.76 32.23 -0.74
C ASN A 209 13.78 32.70 0.32
N GLU A 210 14.53 33.77 0.04
CA GLU A 210 15.64 34.24 0.91
C GLU A 210 15.19 34.55 2.34
N ARG A 211 13.98 35.11 2.49
CA ARG A 211 13.43 35.46 3.80
C ARG A 211 13.03 34.21 4.59
N PHE A 212 12.52 33.19 3.89
CA PHE A 212 12.26 31.88 4.49
C PHE A 212 13.57 31.22 4.93
N LEU A 213 14.60 31.24 4.08
CA LEU A 213 15.90 30.69 4.40
C LEU A 213 16.53 31.36 5.62
N SER A 214 16.46 32.70 5.69
CA SER A 214 16.93 33.48 6.85
C SER A 214 16.19 33.10 8.14
N PHE A 215 14.87 32.89 8.05
CA PHE A 215 14.09 32.40 9.18
C PHE A 215 14.52 31.00 9.61
N SER A 216 14.72 30.07 8.66
CA SER A 216 15.20 28.70 8.90
C SER A 216 16.53 28.70 9.65
N HIS A 217 17.51 29.47 9.18
CA HIS A 217 18.82 29.60 9.83
C HIS A 217 18.73 30.13 11.25
N ASN A 218 17.89 31.14 11.49
CA ASN A 218 17.70 31.70 12.84
C ASN A 218 16.98 30.72 13.78
N ALA A 219 16.04 29.93 13.26
CA ALA A 219 15.29 28.95 14.03
C ALA A 219 16.07 27.63 14.23
N GLY A 220 17.05 27.33 13.38
CA GLY A 220 17.92 26.16 13.49
C GLY A 220 17.33 24.86 12.94
N PHE A 221 16.57 24.94 11.84
CA PHE A 221 16.05 23.78 11.08
C PHE A 221 16.29 23.91 9.58
#